data_AF-A0A351Q553-F1
#
_entry.id   AF-A0A351Q553-F1
#
_cell.length_a   1.000
_cell.length_b   1.000
_cell.length_c   1.000
_cell.angle_alpha   90.00
_cell.angle_beta   90.00
_cell.angle_gamma   90.00
#
_symmetry.space_group_name_H-M   'P 1'
#
loop_
_entity.id
_entity.type
_entity.pdbx_description
1 polymer ?
#
loop_
_entity_poly.entity_id
_entity_poly.type
_entity_poly.pdbx_seq_one_letter_code
_entity_poly.pdbx_strand_id
1 'polypeptide(L)'
;MKRVRYWSANNARWLRRGYQYFESGLVFLHPVLKRLGYPRLERSFAAVEKVIKGFLFDSQSCGQCTLGETGMACPMNCPKTLRNGPCGGVRSNGHCEVDPDMVCVWVTSWEGSKLIGNL
;
A
#
# COMPACT_ATOMS: atom_id res chain seq x y z
N MET A 1 -5.15 11.92 9.31
CA MET A 1 -4.24 11.00 8.59
C MET A 1 -4.45 10.94 7.05
N LYS A 2 -5.33 11.77 6.45
CA LYS A 2 -5.52 11.84 4.97
C LYS A 2 -4.25 12.33 4.22
N ARG A 3 -3.45 13.24 4.80
CA ARG A 3 -2.22 13.81 4.18
C ARG A 3 -1.11 12.79 3.91
N VAL A 4 -0.83 11.90 4.86
CA VAL A 4 0.22 10.86 4.70
C VAL A 4 -0.17 9.87 3.60
N ARG A 5 -1.47 9.54 3.50
CA ARG A 5 -1.99 8.65 2.47
C ARG A 5 -1.85 9.21 1.05
N TYR A 6 -2.19 10.49 0.85
CA TYR A 6 -1.95 11.13 -0.45
C TYR A 6 -0.46 11.26 -0.76
N TRP A 7 0.38 11.51 0.24
CA TRP A 7 1.84 11.52 0.05
C TRP A 7 2.37 10.15 -0.38
N SER A 8 1.92 9.05 0.24
CA SER A 8 2.32 7.69 -0.12
C SER A 8 1.84 7.28 -1.53
N ALA A 9 0.63 7.69 -1.93
CA ALA A 9 0.11 7.46 -3.27
C ALA A 9 0.86 8.27 -4.34
N ASN A 10 1.15 9.55 -4.06
CA ASN A 10 1.90 10.42 -4.98
C ASN A 10 3.39 10.02 -5.09
N ASN A 11 3.95 9.40 -4.06
CA ASN A 11 5.34 8.90 -4.05
C ASN A 11 5.45 7.39 -4.31
N ALA A 12 4.40 6.77 -4.86
CA ALA A 12 4.32 5.32 -5.07
C ALA A 12 5.53 4.74 -5.84
N ARG A 13 6.10 5.49 -6.80
CA ARG A 13 7.32 5.09 -7.53
C ARG A 13 8.53 4.87 -6.61
N TRP A 14 8.76 5.79 -5.68
CA TRP A 14 9.90 5.72 -4.75
C TRP A 14 9.72 4.60 -3.73
N LEU A 15 8.51 4.44 -3.21
CA LEU A 15 8.17 3.36 -2.28
C LEU A 15 8.33 1.99 -2.93
N ARG A 16 7.89 1.82 -4.19
CA ARG A 16 8.09 0.56 -4.92
C ARG A 16 9.56 0.28 -5.21
N ARG A 17 10.35 1.30 -5.59
CA ARG A 17 11.81 1.15 -5.75
C ARG A 17 12.47 0.72 -4.45
N GLY A 18 12.17 1.40 -3.34
CA GLY A 18 12.69 1.05 -2.01
C GLY A 18 12.36 -0.39 -1.63
N TYR A 19 11.12 -0.82 -1.89
CA TYR A 19 10.70 -2.20 -1.65
C TYR A 19 11.45 -3.22 -2.51
N GLN A 20 11.60 -2.96 -3.81
CA GLN A 20 12.33 -3.84 -4.73
C GLN A 20 13.82 -3.97 -4.38
N TYR A 21 14.47 -2.87 -3.98
CA TYR A 21 15.85 -2.91 -3.51
C TYR A 21 15.99 -3.69 -2.21
N PHE A 22 15.04 -3.52 -1.28
CA PHE A 22 15.03 -4.25 -0.02
C PHE A 22 14.83 -5.75 -0.21
N GLU A 23 13.87 -6.13 -1.05
CA GLU A 23 13.62 -7.53 -1.41
C GLU A 23 14.85 -8.16 -2.07
N SER A 24 15.49 -7.45 -3.01
CA SER A 24 16.73 -7.90 -3.65
C SER A 24 17.88 -8.06 -2.64
N GLY A 25 17.99 -7.13 -1.68
CA GLY A 25 18.97 -7.21 -0.60
C GLY A 25 18.74 -8.40 0.33
N LEU A 26 17.48 -8.70 0.67
CA LEU A 26 17.11 -9.87 1.46
C LEU A 26 17.40 -11.19 0.75
N VAL A 27 17.09 -11.29 -0.55
CA VAL A 27 17.40 -12.47 -1.36
C VAL A 27 18.91 -12.69 -1.45
N PHE A 28 19.69 -11.61 -1.58
CA PHE A 28 21.15 -11.69 -1.56
C PHE A 28 21.70 -12.14 -0.19
N LEU A 29 21.12 -11.68 0.91
CA LEU A 29 21.49 -12.08 2.28
C LEU A 29 20.91 -13.44 2.71
N HIS A 30 19.99 -14.02 1.95
CA HIS A 30 19.33 -15.29 2.23
C HIS A 30 20.28 -16.44 2.63
N PRO A 31 21.42 -16.71 1.95
CA PRO A 31 22.35 -17.77 2.36
C PRO A 31 22.99 -17.52 3.74
N VAL A 32 23.20 -16.25 4.12
CA VAL A 32 23.76 -15.87 5.43
C VAL A 32 22.68 -15.97 6.51
N LEU A 33 21.47 -15.48 6.23
CA LEU A 33 20.32 -15.57 7.13
C LEU A 33 19.92 -17.01 7.43
N LYS A 34 19.95 -17.89 6.42
CA LYS A 34 19.71 -19.33 6.59
C LYS A 34 20.73 -19.99 7.52
N ARG A 35 21.97 -19.49 7.54
CA ARG A 35 23.04 -19.99 8.40
C ARG A 35 22.95 -19.48 9.84
N LEU A 36 22.32 -18.30 10.04
CA LEU A 36 22.10 -17.69 11.36
C LEU A 36 20.83 -18.19 12.08
N GLY A 37 19.88 -18.77 11.36
CA GLY A 37 18.64 -19.33 11.92
C GLY A 37 17.47 -18.33 11.93
N TYR A 38 16.47 -18.61 11.09
CA TYR A 38 15.24 -17.82 10.92
C TYR A 38 14.31 -17.63 12.15
N PRO A 39 14.17 -18.55 13.11
CA PRO A 39 13.01 -18.53 14.02
C PRO A 39 13.00 -17.36 15.03
N ARG A 40 14.14 -16.72 15.30
CA ARG A 40 14.17 -15.49 16.13
C ARG A 40 14.00 -14.22 15.32
N LEU A 41 14.41 -14.24 14.05
CA LEU A 41 14.37 -13.07 13.19
C LEU A 41 12.93 -12.76 12.76
N GLU A 42 12.12 -13.79 12.48
CA GLU A 42 10.75 -13.64 11.97
C GLU A 42 9.85 -12.79 12.88
N ARG A 43 9.90 -12.98 14.22
CA ARG A 43 9.03 -12.22 15.14
C ARG A 43 9.39 -10.73 15.18
N SER A 44 10.67 -10.42 15.22
CA SER A 44 11.15 -9.03 15.23
C SER A 44 10.90 -8.36 13.89
N PHE A 45 11.10 -9.08 12.78
CA PHE A 45 10.85 -8.58 11.43
C PHE A 45 9.36 -8.29 11.22
N ALA A 46 8.48 -9.21 11.65
CA ALA A 46 7.04 -9.03 11.54
C ALA A 46 6.53 -7.84 12.36
N ALA A 47 7.10 -7.60 13.55
CA ALA A 47 6.74 -6.44 14.38
C ALA A 47 7.18 -5.12 13.71
N VAL A 48 8.40 -5.06 13.18
CA VAL A 48 8.91 -3.89 12.45
C VAL A 48 8.11 -3.65 11.17
N GLU A 49 7.80 -4.70 10.42
CA GLU A 49 6.96 -4.62 9.21
C GLU A 49 5.58 -4.04 9.54
N LYS A 50 4.97 -4.47 10.64
CA LYS A 50 3.65 -3.99 11.08
C LYS A 50 3.67 -2.50 11.45
N VAL A 51 4.72 -2.05 12.14
CA VAL A 51 4.87 -0.62 12.51
C VAL A 51 5.10 0.25 11.28
N ILE A 52 6.01 -0.16 10.39
CA ILE A 52 6.35 0.60 9.17
C ILE A 52 5.16 0.64 8.21
N LYS A 53 4.49 -0.50 7.94
CA LYS A 53 3.33 -0.56 7.04
C LYS A 53 2.10 0.13 7.63
N GLY A 54 1.90 0.06 8.94
CA GLY A 54 0.82 0.77 9.63
C GLY A 54 0.98 2.29 9.53
N PHE A 55 2.19 2.80 9.77
CA PHE A 55 2.47 4.24 9.73
C PHE A 55 2.41 4.84 8.32
N LEU A 56 2.93 4.14 7.30
CA LEU A 56 3.02 4.67 5.93
C LEU A 56 1.70 4.58 5.14
N PHE A 57 0.87 3.57 5.42
CA PHE A 57 -0.26 3.23 4.53
C PHE A 57 -1.62 3.14 5.22
N ASP A 58 -1.67 3.36 6.54
CA ASP A 58 -2.91 3.22 7.33
C ASP A 58 -3.56 1.84 7.08
N SER A 59 -2.70 0.81 7.00
CA SER A 59 -3.12 -0.56 6.70
C SER A 59 -3.83 -1.15 7.92
N GLN A 60 -5.11 -1.46 7.80
CA GLN A 60 -5.87 -2.16 8.85
C GLN A 60 -5.45 -3.63 9.07
N SER A 61 -4.30 -4.06 8.53
CA SER A 61 -3.79 -5.44 8.67
C SER A 61 -4.85 -6.49 8.32
N CYS A 62 -5.66 -6.23 7.30
CA CYS A 62 -6.79 -7.06 6.87
C CYS A 62 -6.41 -8.40 6.22
N GLY A 63 -5.15 -8.83 6.34
CA GLY A 63 -4.64 -10.13 5.87
C GLY A 63 -4.53 -10.31 4.36
N GLN A 64 -5.15 -9.45 3.55
CA GLN A 64 -5.14 -9.50 2.08
C GLN A 64 -4.71 -8.14 1.52
N CYS A 65 -3.41 -7.85 1.61
CA CYS A 65 -2.86 -6.58 1.16
C CYS A 65 -2.80 -6.53 -0.37
N THR A 66 -3.55 -5.63 -1.00
CA THR A 66 -3.59 -5.43 -2.47
C THR A 66 -2.85 -4.17 -2.92
N LEU A 67 -2.04 -3.55 -2.05
CA LEU A 67 -1.42 -2.24 -2.30
C LEU A 67 -0.59 -2.19 -3.60
N GLY A 68 0.09 -3.28 -3.94
CA GLY A 68 0.93 -3.35 -5.14
C GLY A 68 0.13 -3.35 -6.45
N GLU A 69 -1.11 -3.84 -6.42
CA GLU A 69 -2.02 -3.90 -7.57
C GLU A 69 -2.85 -2.62 -7.68
N THR A 70 -3.17 -1.99 -6.54
CA THR A 70 -4.01 -0.79 -6.46
C THR A 70 -3.21 0.50 -6.39
N GLY A 71 -2.02 0.56 -7.02
CA GLY A 71 -1.28 1.81 -7.13
C GLY A 71 -0.86 2.42 -5.78
N MET A 72 -0.67 1.61 -4.74
CA MET A 72 -0.42 2.02 -3.34
C MET A 72 -1.63 2.66 -2.63
N ALA A 73 -2.84 2.53 -3.18
CA ALA A 73 -4.08 2.98 -2.54
C ALA A 73 -4.83 1.80 -1.89
N CYS A 74 -5.05 1.84 -0.57
CA CYS A 74 -5.78 0.76 0.13
C CYS A 74 -7.30 0.91 -0.06
N PRO A 75 -8.01 -0.09 -0.63
CA PRO A 75 -9.46 -0.04 -0.88
C PRO A 75 -10.31 0.01 0.41
N MET A 76 -9.76 -0.47 1.53
CA MET A 76 -10.43 -0.41 2.85
C MET A 76 -10.67 1.02 3.34
N ASN A 77 -10.01 2.00 2.72
CA ASN A 77 -10.21 3.41 3.02
C ASN A 77 -11.46 4.01 2.37
N CYS A 78 -12.17 3.26 1.52
CA CYS A 78 -13.46 3.68 1.01
C CYS A 78 -14.49 3.67 2.15
N PRO A 79 -15.34 4.70 2.31
CA PRO A 79 -16.41 4.68 3.31
C PRO A 79 -17.38 3.50 3.14
N LYS A 80 -17.50 3.00 1.91
CA LYS A 80 -18.28 1.82 1.55
C LYS A 80 -17.49 0.50 1.68
N THR A 81 -16.21 0.56 2.06
CA THR A 81 -15.29 -0.59 2.20
C THR A 81 -15.26 -1.53 0.99
N LEU A 82 -15.44 -0.98 -0.21
CA LEU A 82 -15.53 -1.76 -1.45
C LEU A 82 -14.14 -2.15 -1.95
N ARG A 83 -13.91 -3.46 -2.07
CA ARG A 83 -12.63 -4.03 -2.50
C ARG A 83 -12.58 -4.47 -3.96
N ASN A 84 -13.74 -4.75 -4.55
CA ASN A 84 -13.81 -5.39 -5.87
C ASN A 84 -13.95 -4.39 -7.04
N GLY A 85 -13.82 -3.09 -6.77
CA GLY A 85 -13.91 -2.05 -7.79
C GLY A 85 -14.65 -0.79 -7.33
N PRO A 86 -14.72 0.23 -8.20
CA PRO A 86 -15.43 1.48 -7.91
C PRO A 86 -16.94 1.26 -7.76
N CYS A 87 -17.57 2.03 -6.87
CA CYS A 87 -19.02 1.96 -6.62
C CYS A 87 -19.90 2.61 -7.70
N GLY A 88 -19.32 3.23 -8.72
CA GLY A 88 -20.03 4.06 -9.71
C GLY A 88 -20.44 5.46 -9.20
N GLY A 89 -20.44 5.70 -7.89
CA GLY A 89 -20.80 6.99 -7.28
C GLY A 89 -19.67 8.04 -7.25
N VAL A 90 -18.69 7.94 -8.14
CA VAL A 90 -17.60 8.93 -8.17
C VAL A 90 -18.15 10.23 -8.74
N ARG A 91 -17.96 11.34 -8.03
CA ARG A 91 -18.39 12.67 -8.48
C ARG A 91 -17.60 13.08 -9.72
N SER A 92 -18.13 14.02 -10.49
CA SER A 92 -17.47 14.55 -11.70
C SER A 92 -16.08 15.15 -11.46
N ASN A 93 -15.82 15.62 -10.23
CA ASN A 93 -14.52 16.12 -9.79
C ASN A 93 -13.56 15.02 -9.28
N GLY A 94 -13.93 13.74 -9.35
CA GLY A 94 -13.11 12.61 -8.86
C GLY A 94 -13.27 12.31 -7.35
N HIS A 95 -14.17 13.01 -6.66
CA HIS A 95 -14.39 12.81 -5.22
C HIS A 95 -15.42 11.71 -4.92
N CYS A 96 -15.44 11.26 -3.66
CA CYS A 96 -16.37 10.22 -3.21
C CYS A 96 -17.82 10.73 -3.15
N GLU A 97 -18.78 9.83 -3.40
CA GLU A 97 -20.21 10.07 -3.19
C GLU A 97 -20.53 10.50 -1.76
N VAL A 98 -19.98 9.74 -0.79
CA VAL A 98 -20.35 9.77 0.63
C VAL A 98 -19.63 10.89 1.39
N ASP A 99 -18.33 11.06 1.14
CA ASP A 99 -17.52 12.12 1.74
C ASP A 99 -17.02 13.06 0.60
N PRO A 100 -17.64 14.25 0.44
CA PRO A 100 -17.25 15.26 -0.53
C PRO A 100 -15.79 15.68 -0.46
N ASP A 101 -15.15 15.60 0.70
CA ASP A 101 -13.81 16.16 0.95
C ASP A 101 -12.71 15.14 0.70
N MET A 102 -13.05 13.91 0.30
CA MET A 102 -12.10 12.88 -0.08
C MET A 102 -12.14 12.57 -1.57
N VAL A 103 -10.97 12.44 -2.17
CA VAL A 103 -10.80 11.86 -3.49
C VAL A 103 -11.19 10.38 -3.43
N CYS A 104 -11.87 9.89 -4.45
CA CYS A 104 -12.24 8.50 -4.52
C CYS A 104 -11.00 7.61 -4.52
N VAL A 105 -10.96 6.60 -3.64
CA VAL A 105 -9.83 5.68 -3.50
C VAL A 105 -9.48 4.98 -4.82
N TRP A 106 -10.49 4.68 -5.65
CA TRP A 106 -10.28 4.05 -6.96
C TRP A 106 -9.72 5.00 -8.02
N VAL A 107 -9.97 6.30 -7.90
CA VAL A 107 -9.31 7.32 -8.73
C VAL A 107 -7.84 7.41 -8.34
N THR A 108 -7.53 7.48 -7.04
CA THR A 108 -6.15 7.46 -6.54
C THR A 108 -5.41 6.16 -6.91
N SER A 109 -6.10 5.02 -6.84
CA SER A 109 -5.56 3.72 -7.26
C SER A 109 -5.17 3.72 -8.73
N TRP A 110 -6.04 4.22 -9.61
CA TRP A 110 -5.79 4.33 -11.04
C TRP A 110 -4.58 5.23 -11.35
N GLU A 111 -4.50 6.40 -10.71
CA GLU A 111 -3.37 7.32 -10.83
C GLU A 111 -2.07 6.69 -10.34
N GLY A 112 -2.11 6.02 -9.18
CA GLY A 112 -0.98 5.28 -8.63
C GLY A 112 -0.50 4.15 -9.55
N SER A 113 -1.41 3.39 -10.16
CA SER A 113 -1.06 2.32 -11.10
C SER A 113 -0.43 2.85 -12.38
N LYS A 114 -0.88 4.02 -12.90
CA LYS A 114 -0.19 4.75 -13.99
C LYS A 114 1.23 5.15 -13.62
N LEU A 115 1.44 5.64 -12.40
CA LEU A 115 2.77 6.02 -11.93
C LEU A 115 3.66 4.78 -11.82
N ILE A 116 3.14 3.68 -11.33
CA ILE A 116 3.90 2.45 -11.10
C ILE A 116 4.17 1.67 -12.41
N GLY A 117 3.40 1.91 -13.48
CA GLY A 117 3.53 1.18 -14.74
C GLY A 117 2.94 -0.23 -14.70
N ASN A 118 1.89 -0.42 -13.89
CA ASN A 118 1.19 -1.70 -13.68
C ASN A 118 -0.16 -1.74 -14.43
N LEU A 119 -0.26 -1.02 -15.55
CA LEU A 119 -1.47 -0.87 -16.38
C LEU A 119 -1.39 -1.73 -17.64
#